data_AF-A0AAW2DLN0-F1
#
_entry.id   AF-A0AAW2DLN0-F1
#
_cell.length_a   1.000
_cell.length_b   1.000
_cell.length_c   1.000
_cell.angle_alpha   90.00
_cell.angle_beta   90.00
_cell.angle_gamma   90.00
#
_symmetry.space_group_name_H-M   'P 1'
#
loop_
_entity.id
_entity.type
_entity.pdbx_description
1 polymer ?
#
loop_
_entity_poly.entity_id
_entity_poly.type
_entity_poly.pdbx_seq_one_letter_code
_entity_poly.pdbx_strand_id
1 'polypeptide(L)'
;MTSTSVKNNNLLPPGLVSNLQQVLSKKNGNNNNKNNDDDNVSNIEAESKESDNVEPAEPSSSTLVSDASEAVDTSKPIVLVTNGDGIDSPGLVFLVEALVREGLYNVHVCAPQSDKSVSGHSVTLHETVAVSSTEINCSTAFEVSGTPVDCVSLALSGALFSWSKPLLVISGINRGSSCGHRMFYSGVVAGAREALICGVPSLSISLNWKKDESQENDFKDAVSVCIPLINAAIRDIEKGVFPKSCSLNIEIPTSPLTNKGFKLTKQSMCRSTPNWLAVSANRYPAGHFMSNQQSLGLQLAQLGRDASAAVSHSHCELLKKKKKKRLMEGLYCPFPVFIFLVGVFQGAARRLNTQKKHVEIESVGVAGKSDSNRVKKYFRLEFLDKEQEETDEDLDFRALENGYVAITPLSLSPHIEMDIQTATSDWISAALPAEQ
;
A
#
# COMPACT_ATOMS: atom_id res chain seq x y z
N MET A 1 12.49 60.85 14.72
CA MET A 1 11.98 59.58 15.26
C MET A 1 10.73 59.24 14.46
N THR A 2 10.88 58.54 13.33
CA THR A 2 10.94 57.07 13.17
C THR A 2 9.56 56.46 12.95
N SER A 3 9.10 56.55 11.70
CA SER A 3 8.10 55.62 11.15
C SER A 3 8.78 54.28 10.87
N THR A 4 8.10 53.17 11.16
CA THR A 4 8.59 51.81 10.88
C THR A 4 7.61 51.06 9.99
N SER A 5 8.01 50.84 8.73
CA SER A 5 7.27 50.01 7.78
C SER A 5 7.33 48.53 8.18
N VAL A 6 6.18 47.86 8.18
CA VAL A 6 6.09 46.39 8.20
C VAL A 6 6.16 45.89 6.76
N LYS A 7 7.12 45.02 6.45
CA LYS A 7 7.25 44.37 5.14
C LYS A 7 6.46 43.06 5.11
N ASN A 8 5.48 42.95 4.21
CA ASN A 8 4.86 41.67 3.87
C ASN A 8 5.79 40.88 2.94
N ASN A 9 6.48 39.87 3.48
CA ASN A 9 7.30 38.93 2.70
C ASN A 9 6.54 37.63 2.39
N ASN A 10 5.45 37.72 1.63
CA ASN A 10 4.80 36.55 1.03
C ASN A 10 5.26 36.38 -0.43
N LEU A 11 6.49 35.91 -0.63
CA LEU A 11 6.91 35.43 -1.96
C LEU A 11 6.35 34.02 -2.19
N LEU A 12 5.43 33.91 -3.14
CA LEU A 12 5.02 32.62 -3.71
C LEU A 12 6.21 31.99 -4.46
N PRO A 13 6.32 30.64 -4.50
CA PRO A 13 7.42 29.98 -5.21
C PRO A 13 7.41 30.30 -6.71
N PRO A 14 8.58 30.45 -7.37
CA PRO A 14 8.65 31.03 -8.72
C PRO A 14 7.78 30.34 -9.79
N GLY A 15 7.67 29.01 -9.77
CA GLY A 15 6.82 28.26 -10.70
C GLY A 15 5.33 28.60 -10.57
N LEU A 16 4.85 28.89 -9.36
CA LEU A 16 3.46 29.24 -9.12
C LEU A 16 3.15 30.68 -9.56
N VAL A 17 4.14 31.59 -9.49
CA VAL A 17 4.06 32.93 -10.09
C VAL A 17 4.02 32.84 -11.62
N SER A 18 4.88 32.03 -12.22
CA SER A 18 4.91 31.78 -13.67
C SER A 18 3.56 31.27 -14.19
N ASN A 19 3.00 30.24 -13.54
CA ASN A 19 1.72 29.65 -13.93
C ASN A 19 0.56 30.67 -13.83
N LEU A 20 0.53 31.48 -12.76
CA LEU A 20 -0.48 32.55 -12.62
C LEU A 20 -0.34 33.63 -13.70
N GLN A 21 0.89 34.05 -14.04
CA GLN A 21 1.13 35.02 -15.12
C GLN A 21 0.71 34.47 -16.49
N GLN A 22 0.95 33.19 -16.77
CA GLN A 22 0.57 32.54 -18.02
C GLN A 22 -0.96 32.41 -18.16
N VAL A 23 -1.67 32.07 -17.07
CA VAL A 23 -3.14 32.04 -17.02
C VAL A 23 -3.76 33.43 -17.18
N LEU A 24 -3.21 34.45 -16.51
CA LEU A 24 -3.68 35.83 -16.64
C LEU A 24 -3.46 36.40 -18.06
N SER A 25 -2.34 36.04 -18.69
CA SER A 25 -2.04 36.43 -20.07
C SER A 25 -3.03 35.81 -21.07
N LYS A 26 -3.34 34.51 -20.92
CA LYS A 26 -4.41 33.85 -21.71
C LYS A 26 -5.79 34.49 -21.48
N LYS A 27 -6.09 34.95 -20.26
CA LYS A 27 -7.37 35.59 -19.94
C LYS A 27 -7.52 36.98 -20.57
N ASN A 28 -6.45 37.79 -20.61
CA ASN A 28 -6.49 39.09 -21.29
C ASN A 28 -6.54 38.97 -22.82
N GLY A 29 -5.93 37.93 -23.42
CA GLY A 29 -5.99 37.71 -24.87
C GLY A 29 -7.39 37.44 -25.42
N ASN A 30 -8.31 36.90 -24.60
CA ASN A 30 -9.65 36.48 -25.05
C ASN A 30 -10.77 37.53 -24.87
N ASN A 31 -10.49 38.69 -24.24
CA ASN A 31 -11.53 39.66 -23.88
C ASN A 31 -11.62 40.89 -24.81
N ASN A 32 -10.69 41.06 -25.75
CA ASN A 32 -10.67 42.19 -26.69
C ASN A 32 -11.08 41.77 -28.11
N ASN A 33 -12.35 41.39 -28.31
CA ASN A 33 -13.07 41.60 -29.59
C ASN A 33 -14.57 41.29 -29.47
N LYS A 34 -15.37 42.31 -29.16
CA LYS A 34 -16.79 42.43 -29.51
C LYS A 34 -17.26 43.88 -29.33
N ASN A 35 -18.09 44.34 -30.27
CA ASN A 35 -18.72 45.67 -30.44
C ASN A 35 -18.05 46.56 -31.51
N ASN A 36 -18.52 46.48 -32.74
CA ASN A 36 -19.38 47.51 -33.37
C ASN A 36 -19.78 47.06 -34.80
N ASP A 37 -20.84 47.65 -35.32
CA ASP A 37 -21.59 47.19 -36.50
C ASP A 37 -21.23 47.96 -37.80
N ASP A 38 -21.78 47.48 -38.93
CA ASP A 38 -21.91 48.10 -40.27
C ASP A 38 -20.61 48.56 -40.99
N ASP A 39 -20.34 48.25 -42.27
CA ASP A 39 -21.23 48.56 -43.40
C ASP A 39 -20.86 47.87 -44.75
N ASN A 40 -21.87 47.74 -45.64
CA ASN A 40 -21.89 47.63 -47.12
C ASN A 40 -20.75 47.03 -48.02
N VAL A 41 -21.15 46.04 -48.86
CA VAL A 41 -21.04 45.98 -50.36
C VAL A 41 -19.78 45.45 -51.11
N SER A 42 -19.94 44.21 -51.62
CA SER A 42 -19.63 43.69 -52.99
C SER A 42 -18.25 43.17 -53.47
N ASN A 43 -18.35 42.02 -54.16
CA ASN A 43 -17.75 41.64 -55.47
C ASN A 43 -16.29 41.15 -55.66
N ILE A 44 -16.18 40.26 -56.67
CA ILE A 44 -15.01 39.85 -57.50
C ILE A 44 -14.10 38.70 -56.98
N GLU A 45 -14.43 37.50 -57.47
CA GLU A 45 -13.62 36.55 -58.26
C GLU A 45 -12.12 36.26 -57.94
N ALA A 46 -11.87 34.96 -57.67
CA ALA A 46 -10.97 34.05 -58.41
C ALA A 46 -9.42 34.12 -58.32
N GLU A 47 -8.83 32.91 -58.32
CA GLU A 47 -7.45 32.52 -58.74
C GLU A 47 -6.23 33.11 -57.98
N SER A 48 -5.03 32.50 -58.01
CA SER A 48 -4.64 31.06 -58.05
C SER A 48 -3.15 30.90 -57.68
N LYS A 49 -2.73 29.69 -57.25
CA LYS A 49 -1.31 29.20 -57.21
C LYS A 49 -0.35 29.99 -56.27
N GLU A 50 0.91 29.59 -56.04
CA GLU A 50 1.68 28.40 -56.46
C GLU A 50 2.51 27.82 -55.27
N SER A 51 3.48 26.95 -55.55
CA SER A 51 4.26 26.14 -54.59
C SER A 51 5.39 26.88 -53.87
N ASP A 52 5.92 26.28 -52.78
CA ASP A 52 7.24 25.61 -52.83
C ASP A 52 7.57 24.77 -51.57
N ASN A 53 8.34 23.70 -51.76
CA ASN A 53 8.80 22.77 -50.72
C ASN A 53 10.33 22.84 -50.53
N VAL A 54 10.83 23.02 -49.31
CA VAL A 54 12.20 22.61 -48.91
C VAL A 54 12.21 22.16 -47.44
N GLU A 55 12.82 21.01 -47.18
CA GLU A 55 13.11 20.42 -45.86
C GLU A 55 14.31 19.45 -46.01
N PRO A 56 14.96 18.96 -44.92
CA PRO A 56 15.63 19.65 -43.83
C PRO A 56 17.17 19.49 -43.88
N ALA A 57 17.91 20.07 -42.92
CA ALA A 57 19.32 19.74 -42.68
C ALA A 57 19.73 19.86 -41.19
N GLU A 58 20.35 18.81 -40.66
CA GLU A 58 20.85 18.57 -39.29
C GLU A 58 21.98 17.49 -39.40
N PRO A 59 22.82 17.15 -38.39
CA PRO A 59 22.94 17.72 -37.04
C PRO A 59 24.39 18.05 -36.58
N SER A 60 24.56 18.50 -35.32
CA SER A 60 25.77 18.17 -34.51
C SER A 60 25.62 18.35 -32.99
N SER A 61 25.11 17.31 -32.32
CA SER A 61 25.48 16.81 -30.98
C SER A 61 26.00 17.75 -29.86
N SER A 62 25.33 17.70 -28.71
CA SER A 62 26.02 17.38 -27.44
C SER A 62 25.10 16.66 -26.44
N THR A 63 25.41 15.38 -26.23
CA THR A 63 24.86 14.38 -25.29
C THR A 63 24.08 14.88 -24.05
N LEU A 64 22.84 14.42 -23.92
CA LEU A 64 22.21 14.09 -22.63
C LEU A 64 21.83 12.60 -22.62
N VAL A 65 21.66 12.04 -21.42
CA VAL A 65 21.42 10.60 -21.21
C VAL A 65 20.01 10.22 -21.67
N SER A 66 19.92 9.14 -22.43
CA SER A 66 18.64 8.55 -22.86
C SER A 66 18.05 7.68 -21.75
N ASP A 67 17.14 8.25 -20.95
CA ASP A 67 16.13 7.43 -20.29
C ASP A 67 15.08 6.99 -21.31
N ALA A 68 14.66 5.73 -21.22
CA ALA A 68 13.68 5.15 -22.13
C ALA A 68 12.26 5.54 -21.70
N SER A 69 11.89 6.80 -21.88
CA SER A 69 10.49 7.22 -21.73
C SER A 69 9.66 6.58 -22.84
N GLU A 70 8.88 5.54 -22.49
CA GLU A 70 7.73 5.19 -23.32
C GLU A 70 6.85 6.43 -23.46
N ALA A 71 6.50 6.77 -24.69
CA ALA A 71 5.72 7.98 -24.97
C ALA A 71 4.28 7.76 -24.49
N VAL A 72 3.97 8.26 -23.29
CA VAL A 72 2.61 8.26 -22.72
C VAL A 72 1.64 8.77 -23.77
N ASP A 73 0.74 7.90 -24.23
CA ASP A 73 -0.16 8.19 -25.34
C ASP A 73 -1.17 9.24 -24.91
N THR A 74 -0.93 10.49 -25.30
CA THR A 74 -1.75 11.64 -24.88
C THR A 74 -3.19 11.59 -25.39
N SER A 75 -3.57 10.59 -26.19
CA SER A 75 -4.97 10.35 -26.57
C SER A 75 -5.77 9.54 -25.54
N LYS A 76 -5.10 8.78 -24.65
CA LYS A 76 -5.74 7.90 -23.68
C LYS A 76 -5.93 8.58 -22.32
N PRO A 77 -7.07 8.40 -21.64
CA PRO A 77 -7.27 8.94 -20.31
C PRO A 77 -6.37 8.25 -19.29
N ILE A 78 -6.01 9.01 -18.25
CA ILE A 78 -5.03 8.62 -17.24
C ILE A 78 -5.75 8.05 -16.01
N VAL A 79 -5.37 6.84 -15.59
CA VAL A 79 -5.93 6.17 -14.41
C VAL A 79 -4.82 5.93 -13.40
N LEU A 80 -5.00 6.46 -12.18
CA LEU A 80 -4.10 6.22 -11.06
C LEU A 80 -4.62 5.05 -10.21
N VAL A 81 -3.74 4.11 -9.88
CA VAL A 81 -4.07 2.94 -9.05
C VAL A 81 -3.26 2.96 -7.75
N THR A 82 -3.91 2.61 -6.64
CA THR A 82 -3.32 2.49 -5.30
C THR A 82 -4.01 1.36 -4.53
N ASN A 83 -3.57 1.03 -3.31
CA ASN A 83 -4.27 0.08 -2.43
C ASN A 83 -3.94 0.31 -0.94
N GLY A 84 -4.54 -0.49 -0.05
CA GLY A 84 -4.12 -0.60 1.35
C GLY A 84 -3.05 -1.68 1.60
N ASP A 85 -3.10 -2.80 0.88
CA ASP A 85 -2.26 -3.99 1.17
C ASP A 85 -0.78 -3.86 0.77
N GLY A 86 -0.40 -2.88 -0.05
CA GLY A 86 0.96 -2.64 -0.53
C GLY A 86 1.21 -3.07 -1.98
N ILE A 87 2.32 -2.61 -2.56
CA ILE A 87 2.57 -2.62 -4.00
C ILE A 87 2.64 -4.02 -4.64
N ASP A 88 3.15 -5.01 -3.90
CA ASP A 88 3.24 -6.41 -4.33
C ASP A 88 1.93 -7.21 -4.10
N SER A 89 0.82 -6.59 -3.68
CA SER A 89 -0.40 -7.35 -3.36
C SER A 89 -1.08 -7.92 -4.62
N PRO A 90 -1.57 -9.18 -4.59
CA PRO A 90 -2.15 -9.82 -5.77
C PRO A 90 -3.38 -9.07 -6.29
N GLY A 91 -4.18 -8.47 -5.40
CA GLY A 91 -5.35 -7.68 -5.77
C GLY A 91 -5.02 -6.35 -6.48
N LEU A 92 -3.82 -5.80 -6.28
CA LEU A 92 -3.32 -4.66 -7.06
C LEU A 92 -2.68 -5.15 -8.38
N VAL A 93 -1.83 -6.17 -8.33
CA VAL A 93 -1.12 -6.69 -9.52
C VAL A 93 -2.10 -7.20 -10.57
N PHE A 94 -3.14 -7.96 -10.21
CA PHE A 94 -4.16 -8.43 -11.16
C PHE A 94 -5.04 -7.28 -11.70
N LEU A 95 -5.29 -6.25 -10.90
CA LEU A 95 -6.06 -5.07 -11.35
C LEU A 95 -5.27 -4.29 -12.41
N VAL A 96 -3.97 -4.06 -12.17
CA VAL A 96 -3.06 -3.41 -13.13
C VAL A 96 -2.88 -4.29 -14.38
N GLU A 97 -2.69 -5.61 -14.23
CA GLU A 97 -2.64 -6.57 -15.37
C GLU A 97 -3.86 -6.40 -16.28
N ALA A 98 -5.06 -6.36 -15.71
CA ALA A 98 -6.29 -6.24 -16.49
C ALA A 98 -6.43 -4.87 -17.16
N LEU A 99 -6.21 -3.76 -16.42
CA LEU A 99 -6.36 -2.41 -16.96
C LEU A 99 -5.36 -2.11 -18.09
N VAL A 100 -4.13 -2.62 -18.00
CA VAL A 100 -3.15 -2.54 -19.09
C VAL A 100 -3.57 -3.39 -20.28
N ARG A 101 -4.07 -4.61 -20.04
CA ARG A 101 -4.46 -5.55 -21.11
C ARG A 101 -5.68 -5.09 -21.91
N GLU A 102 -6.59 -4.32 -21.32
CA GLU A 102 -7.66 -3.62 -22.06
C GLU A 102 -7.08 -2.63 -23.09
N GLY A 103 -5.90 -2.05 -22.82
CA GLY A 103 -5.17 -1.15 -23.72
C GLY A 103 -5.79 0.24 -23.89
N LEU A 104 -6.93 0.51 -23.25
CA LEU A 104 -7.72 1.73 -23.39
C LEU A 104 -7.15 2.94 -22.63
N TYR A 105 -6.33 2.72 -21.60
CA TYR A 105 -5.98 3.71 -20.58
C TYR A 105 -4.47 3.81 -20.36
N ASN A 106 -4.01 4.99 -19.94
CA ASN A 106 -2.66 5.16 -19.39
C ASN A 106 -2.70 4.85 -17.89
N VAL A 107 -2.23 3.66 -17.51
CA VAL A 107 -2.25 3.17 -16.12
C VAL A 107 -0.97 3.61 -15.41
N HIS A 108 -1.11 4.21 -14.23
CA HIS A 108 0.00 4.57 -13.35
C HIS A 108 -0.28 4.08 -11.93
N VAL A 109 0.74 3.64 -11.21
CA VAL A 109 0.58 3.07 -9.86
C VAL A 109 1.33 3.91 -8.83
N CYS A 110 0.70 4.18 -7.69
CA CYS A 110 1.36 4.76 -6.52
C CYS A 110 0.81 4.07 -5.27
N ALA A 111 1.60 3.19 -4.64
CA ALA A 111 1.12 2.28 -3.60
C ALA A 111 2.14 2.10 -2.44
N PRO A 112 1.68 1.71 -1.23
CA PRO A 112 2.58 1.54 -0.10
C PRO A 112 3.61 0.41 -0.29
N GLN A 113 4.80 0.52 0.31
CA GLN A 113 5.82 -0.54 0.36
C GLN A 113 5.41 -1.81 1.16
N SER A 114 4.28 -1.76 1.86
CA SER A 114 3.86 -2.78 2.82
C SER A 114 2.39 -2.60 3.19
N ASP A 115 1.77 -3.62 3.78
CA ASP A 115 0.41 -3.55 4.36
C ASP A 115 0.19 -2.29 5.24
N LYS A 116 -0.76 -1.45 4.80
CA LYS A 116 -1.37 -0.30 5.48
C LYS A 116 -2.91 -0.43 5.48
N SER A 117 -3.45 -1.64 5.34
CA SER A 117 -4.89 -1.92 5.21
C SER A 117 -5.75 -1.28 6.32
N VAL A 118 -5.22 -1.21 7.54
CA VAL A 118 -5.89 -0.63 8.74
C VAL A 118 -5.28 0.74 9.16
N SER A 119 -4.83 1.55 8.19
CA SER A 119 -4.23 2.88 8.45
C SER A 119 -5.24 4.02 8.66
N GLY A 120 -6.49 3.85 8.21
CA GLY A 120 -7.48 4.92 8.14
C GLY A 120 -7.02 6.12 7.31
N HIS A 121 -7.68 7.28 7.47
CA HIS A 121 -7.28 8.52 6.78
C HIS A 121 -6.13 9.23 7.49
N SER A 122 -4.99 8.56 7.60
CA SER A 122 -3.76 9.11 8.22
C SER A 122 -2.80 9.68 7.17
N VAL A 123 -2.27 10.87 7.43
CA VAL A 123 -1.28 11.58 6.61
C VAL A 123 0.04 11.63 7.38
N THR A 124 1.16 11.32 6.71
CA THR A 124 2.50 11.40 7.30
C THR A 124 2.96 12.85 7.35
N LEU A 125 2.94 13.45 8.55
CA LEU A 125 3.37 14.83 8.79
C LEU A 125 4.64 14.87 9.64
N HIS A 126 5.55 15.80 9.30
CA HIS A 126 6.85 16.03 9.96
C HIS A 126 7.88 14.89 9.89
N GLU A 127 7.52 13.72 9.35
CA GLU A 127 8.44 12.63 9.02
C GLU A 127 8.73 12.59 7.50
N THR A 128 9.78 11.86 7.08
CA THR A 128 10.16 11.75 5.67
C THR A 128 9.51 10.52 5.04
N VAL A 129 8.73 10.74 3.98
CA VAL A 129 8.25 9.67 3.09
C VAL A 129 9.32 9.37 2.05
N ALA A 130 9.73 8.11 1.94
CA ALA A 130 10.60 7.61 0.89
C ALA A 130 9.77 7.08 -0.29
N VAL A 131 10.33 7.16 -1.50
CA VAL A 131 9.71 6.66 -2.73
C VAL A 131 10.74 5.90 -3.56
N SER A 132 10.38 4.70 -4.04
CA SER A 132 11.12 3.94 -5.04
C SER A 132 10.34 3.95 -6.36
N SER A 133 11.02 4.06 -7.51
CA SER A 133 10.40 3.80 -8.82
C SER A 133 10.50 2.31 -9.15
N THR A 134 9.44 1.76 -9.72
CA THR A 134 9.35 0.36 -10.17
C THR A 134 8.38 0.27 -11.37
N GLU A 135 8.18 -0.94 -11.88
CA GLU A 135 7.31 -1.21 -13.03
C GLU A 135 6.37 -2.38 -12.72
N ILE A 136 5.10 -2.26 -13.07
CA ILE A 136 4.10 -3.32 -12.91
C ILE A 136 3.39 -3.51 -14.24
N ASN A 137 3.62 -4.63 -14.92
CA ASN A 137 3.02 -4.94 -16.22
C ASN A 137 3.16 -3.78 -17.23
N CYS A 138 4.39 -3.32 -17.49
CA CYS A 138 4.70 -2.16 -18.33
C CYS A 138 4.10 -0.80 -17.87
N SER A 139 3.51 -0.71 -16.67
CA SER A 139 3.02 0.56 -16.10
C SER A 139 4.06 1.19 -15.17
N THR A 140 4.27 2.51 -15.30
CA THR A 140 5.09 3.28 -14.36
C THR A 140 4.49 3.21 -12.96
N ALA A 141 5.26 2.69 -12.00
CA ALA A 141 4.83 2.48 -10.64
C ALA A 141 5.77 3.17 -9.63
N PHE A 142 5.20 3.61 -8.52
CA PHE A 142 5.95 4.14 -7.37
C PHE A 142 5.54 3.42 -6.09
N GLU A 143 6.55 2.88 -5.42
CA GLU A 143 6.49 2.32 -4.08
C GLU A 143 6.71 3.44 -3.06
N VAL A 144 5.87 3.56 -2.03
CA VAL A 144 5.90 4.68 -1.08
C VAL A 144 5.93 4.20 0.37
N SER A 145 6.77 4.78 1.23
CA SER A 145 6.91 4.30 2.62
C SER A 145 5.72 4.64 3.55
N GLY A 146 4.88 5.59 3.14
CA GLY A 146 3.78 6.20 3.88
C GLY A 146 2.48 5.39 3.91
N THR A 147 1.34 6.07 3.87
CA THR A 147 -0.03 5.53 3.84
C THR A 147 -0.62 5.60 2.42
N PRO A 148 -1.79 4.96 2.13
CA PRO A 148 -2.48 5.12 0.85
C PRO A 148 -2.90 6.57 0.57
N VAL A 149 -3.15 7.36 1.63
CA VAL A 149 -3.42 8.80 1.55
C VAL A 149 -2.17 9.53 1.07
N ASP A 150 -1.00 9.25 1.68
CA ASP A 150 0.27 9.84 1.23
C ASP A 150 0.57 9.48 -0.23
N CYS A 151 0.29 8.23 -0.65
CA CYS A 151 0.48 7.78 -2.04
C CYS A 151 -0.33 8.61 -3.04
N VAL A 152 -1.64 8.78 -2.77
CA VAL A 152 -2.55 9.53 -3.63
C VAL A 152 -2.22 11.02 -3.61
N SER A 153 -2.02 11.61 -2.44
CA SER A 153 -1.70 13.04 -2.28
C SER A 153 -0.38 13.39 -2.97
N LEU A 154 0.65 12.53 -2.85
CA LEU A 154 1.95 12.72 -3.50
C LEU A 154 1.88 12.51 -5.02
N ALA A 155 1.10 11.53 -5.51
CA ALA A 155 0.86 11.36 -6.94
C ALA A 155 0.15 12.58 -7.56
N LEU A 156 -0.90 13.07 -6.91
CA LEU A 156 -1.69 14.23 -7.36
C LEU A 156 -0.97 15.58 -7.18
N SER A 157 0.13 15.62 -6.42
CA SER A 157 0.95 16.83 -6.27
C SER A 157 1.76 17.21 -7.53
N GLY A 158 1.88 16.30 -8.51
CA GLY A 158 2.75 16.47 -9.68
C GLY A 158 4.25 16.27 -9.39
N ALA A 159 4.62 15.76 -8.21
CA ALA A 159 6.02 15.50 -7.85
C ALA A 159 6.59 14.19 -8.43
N LEU A 160 5.72 13.20 -8.73
CA LEU A 160 6.12 11.87 -9.24
C LEU A 160 5.77 11.63 -10.72
N PHE A 161 4.75 12.32 -11.23
CA PHE A 161 4.23 12.11 -12.58
C PHE A 161 4.15 13.43 -13.35
N SER A 162 4.46 13.37 -14.65
CA SER A 162 4.45 14.53 -15.55
C SER A 162 3.04 14.99 -15.97
N TRP A 163 1.99 14.23 -15.62
CA TRP A 163 0.60 14.59 -15.89
C TRP A 163 0.02 15.51 -14.82
N SER A 164 -1.01 16.30 -15.15
CA SER A 164 -1.58 17.30 -14.24
C SER A 164 -2.70 16.77 -13.34
N LYS A 165 -3.46 15.78 -13.79
CA LYS A 165 -4.58 15.16 -13.04
C LYS A 165 -5.02 13.86 -13.75
N PRO A 166 -5.28 12.75 -13.05
CA PRO A 166 -5.90 11.57 -13.64
C PRO A 166 -7.41 11.78 -13.79
N LEU A 167 -8.04 11.00 -14.67
CA LEU A 167 -9.49 10.99 -14.86
C LEU A 167 -10.21 10.30 -13.68
N LEU A 168 -9.60 9.23 -13.18
CA LEU A 168 -10.12 8.38 -12.11
C LEU A 168 -8.96 7.90 -11.22
N VAL A 169 -9.20 7.78 -9.91
CA VAL A 169 -8.32 7.04 -8.99
C VAL A 169 -9.02 5.76 -8.54
N ILE A 170 -8.37 4.61 -8.69
CA ILE A 170 -8.87 3.31 -8.23
C ILE A 170 -8.00 2.86 -7.06
N SER A 171 -8.64 2.60 -5.92
CA SER A 171 -7.99 2.09 -4.71
C SER A 171 -8.41 0.64 -4.52
N GLY A 172 -7.50 -0.32 -4.67
CA GLY A 172 -7.81 -1.75 -4.54
C GLY A 172 -7.01 -2.67 -5.49
N ILE A 173 -7.42 -3.93 -5.67
CA ILE A 173 -8.44 -4.62 -4.87
C ILE A 173 -7.84 -5.03 -3.52
N ASN A 174 -8.48 -4.64 -2.42
CA ASN A 174 -7.97 -4.93 -1.07
C ASN A 174 -8.51 -6.24 -0.51
N ARG A 175 -7.71 -6.90 0.34
CA ARG A 175 -8.07 -8.12 1.07
C ARG A 175 -8.97 -7.80 2.27
N GLY A 176 -10.15 -8.42 2.28
CA GLY A 176 -11.12 -8.32 3.37
C GLY A 176 -12.07 -7.13 3.22
N SER A 177 -13.31 -7.29 3.69
CA SER A 177 -14.35 -6.27 3.53
C SER A 177 -14.14 -5.02 4.38
N SER A 178 -14.37 -3.86 3.77
CA SER A 178 -14.38 -2.53 4.41
C SER A 178 -15.77 -2.05 4.86
N CYS A 179 -16.83 -2.88 4.79
CA CYS A 179 -18.20 -2.49 5.12
C CYS A 179 -18.40 -1.79 6.49
N GLY A 180 -19.43 -0.95 6.55
CA GLY A 180 -19.93 -0.31 7.76
C GLY A 180 -18.88 0.53 8.47
N HIS A 181 -18.70 0.31 9.78
CA HIS A 181 -17.69 1.06 10.54
C HIS A 181 -16.24 0.69 10.20
N ARG A 182 -15.97 -0.36 9.41
CA ARG A 182 -14.61 -0.68 8.97
C ARG A 182 -14.06 0.38 8.00
N MET A 183 -14.94 1.07 7.25
CA MET A 183 -14.57 2.17 6.34
C MET A 183 -13.73 3.28 7.01
N PHE A 184 -13.90 3.53 8.31
CA PHE A 184 -13.14 4.57 9.03
C PHE A 184 -11.68 4.19 9.32
N TYR A 185 -11.38 2.88 9.35
CA TYR A 185 -10.04 2.34 9.56
C TYR A 185 -9.40 1.84 8.25
N SER A 186 -10.21 1.69 7.19
CA SER A 186 -9.78 1.15 5.91
C SER A 186 -8.87 2.10 5.15
N GLY A 187 -7.63 1.66 4.89
CA GLY A 187 -6.67 2.38 4.04
C GLY A 187 -7.12 2.46 2.58
N VAL A 188 -7.84 1.45 2.07
CA VAL A 188 -8.35 1.47 0.69
C VAL A 188 -9.45 2.53 0.51
N VAL A 189 -10.35 2.68 1.48
CA VAL A 189 -11.36 3.75 1.49
C VAL A 189 -10.69 5.13 1.66
N ALA A 190 -9.65 5.23 2.50
CA ALA A 190 -8.91 6.47 2.71
C ALA A 190 -8.21 6.98 1.43
N GLY A 191 -7.56 6.10 0.66
CA GLY A 191 -6.94 6.47 -0.63
C GLY A 191 -7.96 7.00 -1.63
N ALA A 192 -9.11 6.34 -1.77
CA ALA A 192 -10.20 6.83 -2.63
C ALA A 192 -10.79 8.16 -2.12
N ARG A 193 -10.89 8.34 -0.80
CA ARG A 193 -11.37 9.59 -0.19
C ARG A 193 -10.41 10.75 -0.40
N GLU A 194 -9.10 10.53 -0.36
CA GLU A 194 -8.09 11.55 -0.64
C GLU A 194 -8.18 12.05 -2.09
N ALA A 195 -8.36 11.13 -3.04
CA ALA A 195 -8.60 11.50 -4.44
C ALA A 195 -9.85 12.39 -4.59
N LEU A 196 -10.94 12.06 -3.88
CA LEU A 196 -12.16 12.86 -3.85
C LEU A 196 -11.96 14.24 -3.19
N ILE A 197 -11.15 14.34 -2.14
CA ILE A 197 -10.75 15.61 -1.51
C ILE A 197 -9.94 16.48 -2.50
N CYS A 198 -9.08 15.87 -3.31
CA CYS A 198 -8.41 16.51 -4.44
C CYS A 198 -9.32 16.75 -5.67
N GLY A 199 -10.61 16.44 -5.56
CA GLY A 199 -11.61 16.66 -6.61
C GLY A 199 -11.47 15.74 -7.83
N VAL A 200 -10.83 14.58 -7.68
CA VAL A 200 -10.82 13.49 -8.68
C VAL A 200 -11.94 12.49 -8.33
N PRO A 201 -12.74 12.01 -9.30
CA PRO A 201 -13.60 10.85 -9.08
C PRO A 201 -12.78 9.63 -8.62
N SER A 202 -13.36 8.78 -7.79
CA SER A 202 -12.64 7.61 -7.28
C SER A 202 -13.52 6.41 -6.94
N LEU A 203 -12.89 5.24 -6.98
CA LEU A 203 -13.44 3.96 -6.56
C LEU A 203 -12.55 3.37 -5.45
N SER A 204 -13.14 2.82 -4.39
CA SER A 204 -12.46 1.89 -3.48
C SER A 204 -13.05 0.49 -3.68
N ILE A 205 -12.20 -0.53 -3.81
CA ILE A 205 -12.60 -1.90 -4.15
C ILE A 205 -12.02 -2.87 -3.12
N SER A 206 -12.91 -3.59 -2.42
CA SER A 206 -12.56 -4.64 -1.45
C SER A 206 -13.13 -5.99 -1.91
N LEU A 207 -12.35 -7.06 -1.79
CA LEU A 207 -12.86 -8.44 -1.85
C LEU A 207 -13.14 -8.92 -0.43
N ASN A 208 -14.30 -9.54 -0.18
CA ASN A 208 -14.64 -10.18 1.11
C ASN A 208 -13.89 -11.51 1.30
N TRP A 209 -12.57 -11.43 1.20
CA TRP A 209 -11.62 -12.52 1.23
C TRP A 209 -11.54 -13.10 2.64
N LYS A 210 -11.80 -14.39 2.78
CA LYS A 210 -11.80 -15.10 4.07
C LYS A 210 -10.72 -16.17 4.10
N LYS A 211 -10.03 -16.29 5.24
CA LYS A 211 -8.82 -17.10 5.37
C LYS A 211 -8.95 -18.58 4.99
N ASP A 212 -10.09 -19.18 5.33
CA ASP A 212 -10.29 -20.63 5.23
C ASP A 212 -11.38 -20.98 4.18
N GLU A 213 -11.83 -19.99 3.40
CA GLU A 213 -12.79 -20.15 2.29
C GLU A 213 -12.20 -19.67 0.94
N SER A 214 -11.51 -18.52 0.91
CA SER A 214 -11.03 -17.87 -0.32
C SER A 214 -9.61 -18.30 -0.75
N GLN A 215 -9.35 -18.25 -2.06
CA GLN A 215 -8.03 -18.44 -2.67
C GLN A 215 -7.43 -17.13 -3.18
N GLU A 216 -6.20 -17.17 -3.70
CA GLU A 216 -5.55 -15.98 -4.28
C GLU A 216 -6.07 -15.66 -5.69
N ASN A 217 -6.50 -16.68 -6.44
CA ASN A 217 -7.13 -16.50 -7.76
C ASN A 217 -8.46 -15.72 -7.68
N ASP A 218 -9.15 -15.74 -6.53
CA ASP A 218 -10.39 -14.99 -6.31
C ASP A 218 -10.20 -13.48 -6.53
N PHE A 219 -8.98 -12.95 -6.39
CA PHE A 219 -8.67 -11.57 -6.76
C PHE A 219 -8.74 -11.33 -8.28
N LYS A 220 -8.36 -12.30 -9.11
CA LYS A 220 -8.47 -12.23 -10.58
C LYS A 220 -9.93 -12.28 -11.02
N ASP A 221 -10.73 -13.11 -10.36
CA ASP A 221 -12.17 -13.17 -10.55
C ASP A 221 -12.86 -11.87 -10.11
N ALA A 222 -12.47 -11.32 -8.95
CA ALA A 222 -12.92 -10.02 -8.44
C ALA A 222 -12.60 -8.86 -9.41
N VAL A 223 -11.40 -8.85 -10.02
CA VAL A 223 -11.05 -7.91 -11.08
C VAL A 223 -11.97 -8.09 -12.30
N SER A 224 -12.23 -9.32 -12.73
CA SER A 224 -13.12 -9.60 -13.88
C SER A 224 -14.54 -9.04 -13.69
N VAL A 225 -15.06 -9.10 -12.46
CA VAL A 225 -16.36 -8.52 -12.08
C VAL A 225 -16.31 -6.98 -12.07
N CYS A 226 -15.18 -6.37 -11.72
CA CYS A 226 -15.06 -4.90 -11.65
C CYS A 226 -14.75 -4.21 -12.98
N ILE A 227 -14.10 -4.87 -13.95
CA ILE A 227 -13.72 -4.23 -15.23
C ILE A 227 -14.93 -3.58 -15.96
N PRO A 228 -16.11 -4.22 -16.09
CA PRO A 228 -17.29 -3.57 -16.68
C PRO A 228 -17.71 -2.27 -15.96
N LEU A 229 -17.67 -2.27 -14.62
CA LEU A 229 -18.00 -1.12 -13.79
C LEU A 229 -16.95 0.01 -13.88
N ILE A 230 -15.67 -0.34 -13.97
CA ILE A 230 -14.56 0.62 -14.17
C ILE A 230 -14.64 1.24 -15.57
N ASN A 231 -14.80 0.43 -16.61
CA ASN A 231 -14.94 0.89 -17.99
C ASN A 231 -16.18 1.79 -18.16
N ALA A 232 -17.28 1.47 -17.45
CA ALA A 232 -18.46 2.31 -17.37
C ALA A 232 -18.20 3.65 -16.66
N ALA A 233 -17.52 3.63 -15.51
CA ALA A 233 -17.19 4.83 -14.75
C ALA A 233 -16.33 5.80 -15.58
N ILE A 234 -15.23 5.33 -16.16
CA ILE A 234 -14.33 6.12 -17.01
C ILE A 234 -15.09 6.81 -18.15
N ARG A 235 -15.82 6.02 -18.94
CA ARG A 235 -16.63 6.46 -20.08
C ARG A 235 -17.66 7.54 -19.71
N ASP A 236 -18.25 7.47 -18.52
CA ASP A 236 -19.33 8.37 -18.11
C ASP A 236 -18.84 9.55 -17.28
N ILE A 237 -17.61 9.50 -16.72
CA ILE A 237 -16.88 10.68 -16.22
C ILE A 237 -16.54 11.60 -17.39
N GLU A 238 -16.02 11.08 -18.50
CA GLU A 238 -15.70 11.87 -19.71
C GLU A 238 -16.92 12.60 -20.28
N LYS A 239 -18.10 11.97 -20.23
CA LYS A 239 -19.38 12.59 -20.61
C LYS A 239 -19.95 13.54 -19.55
N GLY A 240 -19.37 13.60 -18.35
CA GLY A 240 -19.88 14.38 -17.21
C GLY A 240 -21.19 13.87 -16.61
N VAL A 241 -21.54 12.60 -16.84
CA VAL A 241 -22.76 11.90 -16.40
C VAL A 241 -22.55 11.14 -15.09
N PHE A 242 -21.32 10.68 -14.81
CA PHE A 242 -20.98 9.99 -13.57
C PHE A 242 -21.34 10.83 -12.32
N PRO A 243 -21.83 10.19 -11.22
CA PRO A 243 -22.18 10.87 -9.98
C PRO A 243 -21.10 11.82 -9.45
N LYS A 244 -21.51 13.02 -9.04
CA LYS A 244 -20.60 14.12 -8.67
C LYS A 244 -20.46 14.23 -7.15
N SER A 245 -19.28 14.65 -6.71
CA SER A 245 -18.94 14.87 -5.30
C SER A 245 -18.97 13.62 -4.41
N CYS A 246 -18.90 12.42 -5.01
CA CYS A 246 -18.83 11.14 -4.30
C CYS A 246 -17.72 10.22 -4.84
N SER A 247 -17.34 9.25 -4.00
CA SER A 247 -16.49 8.11 -4.33
C SER A 247 -17.28 6.83 -4.10
N LEU A 248 -17.19 5.85 -5.00
CA LEU A 248 -17.95 4.59 -4.84
C LEU A 248 -17.11 3.56 -4.10
N ASN A 249 -17.59 3.06 -2.96
CA ASN A 249 -17.02 1.88 -2.33
C ASN A 249 -17.70 0.62 -2.86
N ILE A 250 -16.91 -0.33 -3.33
CA ILE A 250 -17.34 -1.54 -4.04
C ILE A 250 -16.85 -2.74 -3.23
N GLU A 251 -17.79 -3.53 -2.70
CA GLU A 251 -17.50 -4.70 -1.88
C GLU A 251 -17.96 -5.96 -2.63
N ILE A 252 -16.99 -6.82 -2.94
CA ILE A 252 -17.19 -8.02 -3.77
C ILE A 252 -17.36 -9.23 -2.83
N PRO A 253 -18.38 -10.07 -3.01
CA PRO A 253 -18.63 -11.21 -2.12
C PRO A 253 -17.51 -12.26 -2.20
N THR A 254 -17.42 -13.13 -1.18
CA THR A 254 -16.36 -14.15 -1.03
C THR A 254 -16.18 -15.05 -2.25
N SER A 255 -17.24 -15.22 -3.06
CA SER A 255 -17.23 -15.95 -4.33
C SER A 255 -17.60 -15.01 -5.50
N PRO A 256 -16.64 -14.33 -6.16
CA PRO A 256 -16.95 -13.27 -7.13
C PRO A 256 -17.74 -13.74 -8.35
N LEU A 257 -17.40 -14.89 -8.94
CA LEU A 257 -18.06 -15.39 -10.16
C LEU A 257 -19.49 -15.88 -9.94
N THR A 258 -19.92 -16.08 -8.69
CA THR A 258 -21.29 -16.51 -8.33
C THR A 258 -22.08 -15.39 -7.67
N ASN A 259 -21.72 -14.12 -7.93
CA ASN A 259 -22.44 -12.97 -7.41
C ASN A 259 -23.83 -12.81 -8.05
N LYS A 260 -24.76 -12.17 -7.36
CA LYS A 260 -26.16 -11.93 -7.79
C LYS A 260 -26.33 -10.62 -8.59
N GLY A 261 -25.26 -10.09 -9.15
CA GLY A 261 -25.19 -8.76 -9.75
C GLY A 261 -24.82 -7.66 -8.74
N PHE A 262 -24.82 -6.43 -9.23
CA PHE A 262 -24.53 -5.23 -8.44
C PHE A 262 -25.77 -4.74 -7.70
N LYS A 263 -25.62 -4.31 -6.44
CA LYS A 263 -26.68 -3.68 -5.65
C LYS A 263 -26.20 -2.35 -5.08
N LEU A 264 -26.99 -1.29 -5.26
CA LEU A 264 -26.80 -0.01 -4.56
C LEU A 264 -27.08 -0.19 -3.06
N THR A 265 -26.22 0.35 -2.20
CA THR A 265 -26.31 0.18 -0.76
C THR A 265 -26.04 1.45 0.05
N LYS A 266 -26.44 1.39 1.33
CA LYS A 266 -26.14 2.37 2.38
C LYS A 266 -25.04 1.79 3.29
N GLN A 267 -24.21 2.66 3.89
CA GLN A 267 -23.22 2.23 4.88
C GLN A 267 -23.93 1.67 6.13
N SER A 268 -23.66 0.43 6.51
CA SER A 268 -24.20 -0.15 7.75
C SER A 268 -23.59 0.45 9.02
N MET A 269 -24.29 0.30 10.15
CA MET A 269 -23.71 0.58 11.46
C MET A 269 -22.91 -0.61 12.00
N CYS A 270 -22.69 -1.66 11.20
CA CYS A 270 -21.97 -2.87 11.58
C CYS A 270 -20.57 -2.55 12.13
N ARG A 271 -20.24 -3.08 13.32
CA ARG A 271 -18.98 -2.77 14.01
C ARG A 271 -18.39 -3.95 14.79
N SER A 272 -17.24 -4.43 14.31
CA SER A 272 -16.35 -5.29 15.09
C SER A 272 -15.96 -4.64 16.43
N THR A 273 -16.16 -5.34 17.54
CA THR A 273 -15.86 -4.83 18.89
C THR A 273 -14.36 -4.85 19.14
N PRO A 274 -13.72 -3.71 19.50
CA PRO A 274 -12.30 -3.68 19.83
C PRO A 274 -12.02 -4.39 21.16
N ASN A 275 -11.13 -5.37 21.16
CA ASN A 275 -10.71 -6.14 22.34
C ASN A 275 -9.21 -5.91 22.62
N TRP A 276 -8.89 -5.40 23.81
CA TRP A 276 -7.50 -5.09 24.21
C TRP A 276 -6.92 -6.21 25.08
N LEU A 277 -6.17 -7.11 24.45
CA LEU A 277 -5.47 -8.19 25.14
C LEU A 277 -4.16 -7.71 25.77
N ALA A 278 -3.97 -7.97 27.07
CA ALA A 278 -2.69 -7.75 27.72
C ALA A 278 -1.66 -8.80 27.24
N VAL A 279 -0.45 -8.35 26.88
CA VAL A 279 0.63 -9.23 26.40
C VAL A 279 1.89 -9.08 27.27
N SER A 280 2.70 -10.14 27.34
CA SER A 280 3.99 -10.11 28.02
C SER A 280 5.03 -9.34 27.19
N ALA A 281 6.01 -8.73 27.86
CA ALA A 281 7.08 -7.97 27.20
C ALA A 281 8.00 -8.84 26.30
N ASN A 282 8.02 -10.16 26.50
CA ASN A 282 8.88 -11.09 25.77
C ASN A 282 8.17 -11.72 24.57
N ARG A 283 8.00 -10.97 23.47
CA ARG A 283 7.98 -11.54 22.12
C ARG A 283 8.66 -10.59 21.11
N TYR A 284 9.37 -11.19 20.16
CA TYR A 284 9.89 -10.53 18.96
C TYR A 284 8.71 -10.05 18.06
N PRO A 285 8.95 -9.12 17.12
CA PRO A 285 7.89 -8.48 16.32
C PRO A 285 7.17 -9.43 15.35
N ALA A 286 6.17 -8.88 14.64
CA ALA A 286 5.35 -9.60 13.68
C ALA A 286 6.15 -10.19 12.52
N GLY A 287 5.61 -11.24 11.89
CA GLY A 287 6.23 -11.94 10.76
C GLY A 287 6.66 -13.37 11.12
N HIS A 288 5.76 -14.33 10.91
CA HIS A 288 6.12 -15.75 10.80
C HIS A 288 5.55 -16.33 9.49
N PHE A 289 6.02 -15.75 8.39
CA PHE A 289 6.15 -16.48 7.14
C PHE A 289 7.39 -17.37 7.29
N MET A 290 7.20 -18.66 7.59
CA MET A 290 8.28 -19.63 7.64
C MET A 290 7.99 -20.80 6.70
N SER A 291 8.55 -20.70 5.49
CA SER A 291 8.87 -21.86 4.68
C SER A 291 9.72 -22.85 5.46
N ASN A 292 9.54 -24.16 5.25
CA ASN A 292 10.26 -25.22 5.95
C ASN A 292 11.79 -25.19 5.72
N GLN A 293 12.52 -24.45 6.55
CA GLN A 293 13.92 -24.72 6.85
C GLN A 293 14.17 -24.61 8.36
N GLN A 294 14.67 -25.70 8.95
CA GLN A 294 15.19 -25.68 10.33
C GLN A 294 16.45 -24.81 10.37
N SER A 295 16.58 -23.95 11.37
CA SER A 295 17.71 -23.01 11.41
C SER A 295 19.04 -23.75 11.52
N LEU A 296 19.99 -23.36 10.67
CA LEU A 296 21.31 -24.01 10.52
C LEU A 296 22.10 -24.04 11.84
N GLY A 297 21.87 -23.07 12.73
CA GLY A 297 22.41 -23.04 14.09
C GLY A 297 21.92 -24.17 15.01
N LEU A 298 20.68 -24.64 14.86
CA LEU A 298 20.18 -25.81 15.60
C LEU A 298 20.80 -27.12 15.09
N GLN A 299 21.00 -27.24 13.77
CA GLN A 299 21.73 -28.39 13.20
C GLN A 299 23.20 -28.41 13.65
N LEU A 300 23.89 -27.26 13.65
CA LEU A 300 25.26 -27.14 14.16
C LEU A 300 25.35 -27.45 15.66
N ALA A 301 24.40 -26.98 16.47
CA ALA A 301 24.34 -27.31 17.91
C ALA A 301 24.07 -28.79 18.17
N GLN A 302 23.34 -29.47 17.28
CA GLN A 302 23.11 -30.91 17.35
C GLN A 302 24.36 -31.70 16.94
N LEU A 303 24.97 -31.37 15.80
CA LEU A 303 26.22 -31.97 15.32
C LEU A 303 27.37 -31.82 16.34
N GLY A 304 27.45 -30.69 17.05
CA GLY A 304 28.42 -30.49 18.13
C GLY A 304 28.21 -31.43 19.33
N ARG A 305 26.96 -31.73 19.70
CA ARG A 305 26.63 -32.70 20.75
C ARG A 305 26.93 -34.13 20.31
N ASP A 306 26.54 -34.50 19.10
CA ASP A 306 26.69 -35.85 18.58
C ASP A 306 28.17 -36.20 18.32
N ALA A 307 28.98 -35.22 17.88
CA ALA A 307 30.44 -35.34 17.81
C ALA A 307 31.07 -35.54 19.21
N SER A 308 30.62 -34.80 20.22
CA SER A 308 31.10 -34.96 21.60
C SER A 308 30.72 -36.34 22.19
N ALA A 309 29.57 -36.90 21.80
CA ALA A 309 29.19 -38.26 22.17
C ALA A 309 30.09 -39.31 21.49
N ALA A 310 30.33 -39.17 20.18
CA ALA A 310 31.18 -40.08 19.40
C ALA A 310 32.62 -40.17 19.93
N VAL A 311 33.21 -39.03 20.34
CA VAL A 311 34.57 -38.99 20.92
C VAL A 311 34.64 -39.78 22.23
N SER A 312 33.61 -39.70 23.08
CA SER A 312 33.59 -40.43 24.37
C SER A 312 33.55 -41.96 24.20
N HIS A 313 32.90 -42.45 23.13
CA HIS A 313 32.78 -43.88 22.89
C HIS A 313 33.99 -44.51 22.16
N SER A 314 34.78 -43.71 21.43
CA SER A 314 35.96 -44.18 20.69
C SER A 314 37.20 -44.37 21.57
N HIS A 315 37.33 -43.61 22.67
CA HIS A 315 38.54 -43.61 23.50
C HIS A 315 38.73 -44.87 24.38
N CYS A 316 37.69 -45.72 24.53
CA CYS A 316 37.72 -46.89 25.41
C CYS A 316 38.34 -48.15 24.76
N GLU A 317 38.14 -48.35 23.45
CA GLU A 317 38.61 -49.57 22.75
C GLU A 317 40.11 -49.54 22.37
N LEU A 318 40.70 -48.36 22.14
CA LEU A 318 42.05 -48.28 21.58
C LEU A 318 43.19 -48.61 22.58
N LEU A 319 42.90 -48.64 23.89
CA LEU A 319 43.91 -48.84 24.95
C LEU A 319 44.25 -50.31 25.24
N LYS A 320 43.53 -51.30 24.67
CA LYS A 320 43.81 -52.73 24.91
C LYS A 320 44.77 -53.39 23.90
N LYS A 321 45.11 -52.75 22.78
CA LYS A 321 45.86 -53.39 21.66
C LYS A 321 47.30 -52.93 21.40
N LYS A 322 47.85 -51.98 22.17
CA LYS A 322 49.26 -51.51 22.00
C LYS A 322 50.13 -51.59 23.26
N LYS A 323 50.21 -52.77 23.89
CA LYS A 323 51.20 -53.08 24.96
C LYS A 323 52.13 -54.27 24.64
N LYS A 324 52.54 -54.44 23.38
CA LYS A 324 53.59 -55.43 23.00
C LYS A 324 54.36 -55.08 21.71
N LYS A 325 55.18 -54.02 21.73
CA LYS A 325 56.33 -53.87 20.82
C LYS A 325 57.55 -53.36 21.59
N ARG A 326 58.74 -53.83 21.20
CA ARG A 326 60.07 -53.43 21.70
C ARG A 326 60.31 -51.95 21.34
N LEU A 327 60.86 -51.06 22.19
CA LEU A 327 62.13 -51.06 22.96
C LEU A 327 63.33 -50.70 22.05
N MET A 328 63.90 -49.50 22.29
CA MET A 328 64.97 -48.78 21.55
C MET A 328 64.61 -48.45 20.07
N GLU A 329 64.97 -47.33 19.42
CA GLU A 329 65.54 -46.00 19.74
C GLU A 329 65.26 -45.07 18.50
N GLY A 330 65.55 -43.76 18.41
CA GLY A 330 66.16 -42.76 19.32
C GLY A 330 66.28 -41.38 18.61
N LEU A 331 66.80 -40.35 19.32
CA LEU A 331 67.28 -39.02 18.84
C LEU A 331 66.49 -38.20 17.80
N TYR A 332 65.86 -37.08 18.23
CA TYR A 332 66.30 -35.68 17.96
C TYR A 332 65.54 -34.68 18.89
N CYS A 333 65.99 -33.41 18.98
CA CYS A 333 65.59 -32.40 20.00
C CYS A 333 64.45 -31.43 19.55
N PRO A 334 63.92 -30.45 20.35
CA PRO A 334 64.20 -30.01 21.74
C PRO A 334 62.96 -29.81 22.69
N PHE A 335 63.15 -29.12 23.84
CA PHE A 335 62.24 -28.79 24.99
C PHE A 335 62.02 -27.25 25.12
N PRO A 336 61.39 -26.62 26.16
CA PRO A 336 60.18 -26.88 27.01
C PRO A 336 59.03 -25.86 26.66
N VAL A 337 57.83 -25.69 27.28
CA VAL A 337 57.09 -26.18 28.48
C VAL A 337 57.10 -25.34 29.78
N PHE A 338 56.00 -24.59 30.05
CA PHE A 338 55.48 -24.09 31.37
C PHE A 338 53.93 -24.04 31.28
N ILE A 339 53.15 -24.93 31.90
CA ILE A 339 52.60 -24.92 33.28
C ILE A 339 51.51 -23.86 33.54
N PHE A 340 50.29 -24.30 33.85
CA PHE A 340 49.53 -23.85 35.04
C PHE A 340 48.53 -24.92 35.54
N LEU A 341 48.09 -24.81 36.80
CA LEU A 341 47.41 -25.87 37.56
C LEU A 341 45.89 -26.01 37.31
N VAL A 342 45.39 -27.24 37.51
CA VAL A 342 43.97 -27.51 37.84
C VAL A 342 43.83 -27.65 39.36
N GLY A 343 42.93 -26.87 39.96
CA GLY A 343 42.58 -26.99 41.38
C GLY A 343 41.32 -27.84 41.58
N VAL A 344 41.43 -28.95 42.32
CA VAL A 344 40.28 -29.74 42.78
C VAL A 344 39.93 -29.34 44.20
N PHE A 345 38.65 -29.07 44.47
CA PHE A 345 38.12 -29.07 45.85
C PHE A 345 36.82 -29.87 45.93
N GLN A 346 36.65 -30.57 47.04
CA GLN A 346 35.63 -31.61 47.24
C GLN A 346 34.82 -31.25 48.49
N GLY A 347 33.53 -30.94 48.32
CA GLY A 347 32.68 -30.32 49.35
C GLY A 347 31.38 -31.07 49.61
N ALA A 348 31.25 -31.61 50.83
CA ALA A 348 30.19 -32.49 51.32
C ALA A 348 28.74 -32.17 50.89
N ALA A 349 27.99 -33.22 50.51
CA ALA A 349 26.54 -33.17 50.39
C ALA A 349 25.86 -33.15 51.78
N ARG A 350 24.81 -32.33 51.93
CA ARG A 350 23.79 -32.49 52.99
C ARG A 350 22.40 -32.37 52.38
N ARG A 351 21.54 -33.36 52.60
CA ARG A 351 20.10 -33.25 52.32
C ARG A 351 19.42 -32.54 53.49
N LEU A 352 18.56 -31.57 53.20
CA LEU A 352 17.43 -31.24 54.05
C LEU A 352 16.28 -30.70 53.19
N ASN A 353 15.05 -30.96 53.61
CA ASN A 353 13.84 -30.78 52.79
C ASN A 353 12.92 -29.77 53.48
N THR A 354 12.82 -28.55 52.96
CA THR A 354 11.95 -27.49 53.49
C THR A 354 11.32 -26.67 52.35
N GLN A 355 10.21 -26.01 52.66
CA GLN A 355 9.20 -25.55 51.70
C GLN A 355 9.64 -24.34 50.85
N LYS A 356 9.15 -24.27 49.61
CA LYS A 356 9.24 -23.05 48.78
C LYS A 356 8.40 -21.91 49.37
N LYS A 357 9.03 -20.75 49.61
CA LYS A 357 8.45 -19.41 49.40
C LYS A 357 9.54 -18.35 49.37
N HIS A 358 9.25 -17.24 48.68
CA HIS A 358 10.16 -16.16 48.30
C HIS A 358 11.34 -16.54 47.40
N VAL A 359 11.54 -15.70 46.37
CA VAL A 359 12.78 -15.55 45.61
C VAL A 359 12.91 -14.06 45.37
N GLU A 360 13.76 -13.40 46.15
CA GLU A 360 14.29 -12.10 45.77
C GLU A 360 15.35 -12.32 44.68
N ILE A 361 15.50 -11.35 43.78
CA ILE A 361 16.54 -11.36 42.75
C ILE A 361 17.27 -10.03 42.84
N GLU A 362 18.36 -10.02 43.61
CA GLU A 362 19.37 -8.99 43.47
C GLU A 362 19.99 -9.09 42.07
N SER A 363 20.14 -7.95 41.38
CA SER A 363 20.88 -7.88 40.12
C SER A 363 22.10 -6.99 40.32
N VAL A 364 23.29 -7.58 40.12
CA VAL A 364 24.55 -6.83 40.15
C VAL A 364 24.61 -6.01 38.86
N GLY A 365 24.61 -4.68 39.02
CA GLY A 365 24.35 -3.76 37.91
C GLY A 365 25.57 -3.41 37.05
N VAL A 366 25.28 -2.95 35.84
CA VAL A 366 26.15 -2.08 35.03
C VAL A 366 25.34 -0.83 34.70
N ALA A 367 25.96 0.35 34.80
CA ALA A 367 25.23 1.61 34.90
C ALA A 367 24.74 2.16 33.55
N GLY A 368 23.42 2.15 33.36
CA GLY A 368 22.70 3.12 32.52
C GLY A 368 21.62 3.79 33.37
N LYS A 369 21.49 5.13 33.29
CA LYS A 369 20.42 5.85 34.01
C LYS A 369 19.07 5.56 33.37
N SER A 370 18.33 4.60 33.92
CA SER A 370 16.97 4.26 33.50
C SER A 370 15.92 5.06 34.29
N ASP A 371 14.76 5.32 33.66
CA ASP A 371 13.54 5.82 34.32
C ASP A 371 13.02 4.75 35.32
N SER A 372 13.64 4.66 36.50
CA SER A 372 13.51 3.51 37.43
C SER A 372 12.15 3.36 38.12
N ASN A 373 11.13 4.09 37.67
CA ASN A 373 9.79 4.10 38.27
C ASN A 373 8.63 4.02 37.24
N ARG A 374 8.92 3.75 35.95
CA ARG A 374 7.91 3.67 34.88
C ARG A 374 7.58 2.22 34.52
N VAL A 375 6.53 1.68 35.14
CA VAL A 375 5.99 0.35 34.82
C VAL A 375 5.34 0.37 33.43
N LYS A 376 6.01 -0.23 32.44
CA LYS A 376 5.44 -0.44 31.10
C LYS A 376 4.49 -1.64 31.11
N LYS A 377 3.30 -1.48 30.54
CA LYS A 377 2.34 -2.55 30.22
C LYS A 377 2.18 -2.62 28.71
N TYR A 378 2.07 -3.83 28.16
CA TYR A 378 1.94 -4.05 26.74
C TYR A 378 0.56 -4.62 26.44
N PHE A 379 -0.06 -4.14 25.37
CA PHE A 379 -1.37 -4.58 24.92
C PHE A 379 -1.36 -4.77 23.41
N ARG A 380 -2.28 -5.61 22.92
CA ARG A 380 -2.61 -5.76 21.51
C ARG A 380 -4.11 -5.50 21.34
N LEU A 381 -4.48 -4.79 20.29
CA LEU A 381 -5.85 -4.72 19.81
C LEU A 381 -6.12 -5.90 18.88
N GLU A 382 -7.19 -6.64 19.15
CA GLU A 382 -7.77 -7.61 18.23
C GLU A 382 -9.26 -7.24 18.06
N PHE A 383 -9.81 -7.42 16.86
CA PHE A 383 -11.23 -7.14 16.60
C PHE A 383 -12.04 -8.42 16.77
N LEU A 384 -13.09 -8.34 17.60
CA LEU A 384 -14.10 -9.39 17.71
C LEU A 384 -15.27 -9.03 16.82
N ASP A 385 -15.46 -9.77 15.74
CA ASP A 385 -16.68 -9.64 14.94
C ASP A 385 -17.90 -10.06 15.77
N LYS A 386 -18.94 -9.25 15.65
CA LYS A 386 -20.27 -9.52 16.20
C LYS A 386 -21.25 -9.35 15.05
N GLU A 387 -22.07 -10.36 14.85
CA GLU A 387 -23.25 -10.23 14.01
C GLU A 387 -24.15 -9.16 14.62
N GLN A 388 -24.46 -8.14 13.84
CA GLN A 388 -25.34 -7.04 14.22
C GLN A 388 -26.69 -7.33 13.57
N GLU A 389 -27.75 -7.50 14.36
CA GLU A 389 -29.10 -7.90 13.91
C GLU A 389 -29.86 -6.78 13.16
N GLU A 390 -29.16 -6.00 12.33
CA GLU A 390 -29.76 -5.10 11.36
C GLU A 390 -30.36 -5.94 10.22
N THR A 391 -31.63 -5.70 9.91
CA THR A 391 -32.43 -6.45 8.92
C THR A 391 -32.77 -5.63 7.68
N ASP A 392 -32.11 -4.49 7.47
CA ASP A 392 -32.23 -3.72 6.22
C ASP A 392 -31.32 -4.37 5.16
N GLU A 393 -31.95 -4.91 4.12
CA GLU A 393 -31.29 -5.62 3.01
C GLU A 393 -30.48 -4.66 2.10
N ASP A 394 -30.71 -3.35 2.18
CA ASP A 394 -29.99 -2.32 1.43
C ASP A 394 -28.70 -1.87 2.11
N LEU A 395 -28.33 -2.50 3.23
CA LEU A 395 -27.06 -2.27 3.90
C LEU A 395 -25.91 -2.99 3.19
N ASP A 396 -24.76 -2.32 3.10
CA ASP A 396 -23.55 -2.83 2.45
C ASP A 396 -23.16 -4.24 2.91
N PHE A 397 -23.13 -4.46 4.22
CA PHE A 397 -22.82 -5.74 4.85
C PHE A 397 -23.85 -6.84 4.50
N ARG A 398 -25.16 -6.53 4.49
CA ARG A 398 -26.21 -7.50 4.18
C ARG A 398 -26.27 -7.84 2.70
N ALA A 399 -26.09 -6.88 1.81
CA ALA A 399 -25.96 -7.13 0.38
C ALA A 399 -24.78 -8.09 0.08
N LEU A 400 -23.66 -7.87 0.77
CA LEU A 400 -22.45 -8.67 0.66
C LEU A 400 -22.61 -10.11 1.18
N GLU A 401 -23.24 -10.30 2.35
CA GLU A 401 -23.60 -11.62 2.88
C GLU A 401 -24.59 -12.36 1.95
N ASN A 402 -25.55 -11.62 1.38
CA ASN A 402 -26.47 -12.14 0.38
C ASN A 402 -25.81 -12.47 -0.96
N GLY A 403 -24.53 -12.16 -1.17
CA GLY A 403 -23.80 -12.47 -2.41
C GLY A 403 -24.01 -11.47 -3.56
N TYR A 404 -24.44 -10.25 -3.28
CA TYR A 404 -24.38 -9.14 -4.27
C TYR A 404 -23.02 -8.46 -4.21
N VAL A 405 -22.62 -7.82 -5.31
CA VAL A 405 -21.56 -6.80 -5.27
C VAL A 405 -22.19 -5.51 -4.74
N ALA A 406 -21.84 -5.12 -3.52
CA ALA A 406 -22.41 -3.93 -2.90
C ALA A 406 -21.68 -2.67 -3.38
N ILE A 407 -22.43 -1.69 -3.89
CA ILE A 407 -21.91 -0.37 -4.27
C ILE A 407 -22.49 0.67 -3.29
N THR A 408 -21.63 1.24 -2.45
CA THR A 408 -21.98 2.27 -1.46
C THR A 408 -21.36 3.61 -1.88
N PRO A 409 -22.14 4.60 -2.35
CA PRO A 409 -21.61 5.91 -2.66
C PRO A 409 -21.29 6.69 -1.38
N LEU A 410 -20.07 7.19 -1.25
CA LEU A 410 -19.58 7.94 -0.09
C LEU A 410 -19.39 9.41 -0.46
N SER A 411 -19.87 10.32 0.40
CA SER A 411 -19.81 11.77 0.22
C SER A 411 -18.84 12.43 1.21
N LEU A 412 -18.27 13.58 0.83
CA LEU A 412 -17.57 14.47 1.77
C LEU A 412 -18.53 15.39 2.55
N SER A 413 -19.81 15.47 2.15
CA SER A 413 -20.84 16.32 2.77
C SER A 413 -22.13 15.51 3.01
N PRO A 414 -22.64 15.44 4.24
CA PRO A 414 -23.87 14.68 4.54
C PRO A 414 -25.12 15.32 3.95
N HIS A 415 -25.09 16.60 3.61
CA HIS A 415 -26.27 17.34 3.11
C HIS A 415 -26.70 16.96 1.68
N ILE A 416 -25.90 16.17 0.97
CA ILE A 416 -26.15 15.75 -0.43
C ILE A 416 -26.21 14.22 -0.57
N GLU A 417 -26.25 13.48 0.53
CA GLU A 417 -26.20 12.00 0.51
C GLU A 417 -27.39 11.37 -0.23
N MET A 418 -28.61 11.90 -0.04
CA MET A 418 -29.81 11.40 -0.72
C MET A 418 -29.80 11.66 -2.23
N ASP A 419 -29.32 12.84 -2.65
CA ASP A 419 -29.18 13.21 -4.07
C ASP A 419 -28.12 12.34 -4.74
N ILE A 420 -27.01 12.07 -4.05
CA ILE A 420 -25.94 11.15 -4.49
C ILE A 420 -26.46 9.71 -4.60
N GLN A 421 -27.23 9.22 -3.63
CA GLN A 421 -27.83 7.87 -3.67
C GLN A 421 -28.75 7.73 -4.89
N THR A 422 -29.60 8.72 -5.16
CA THR A 422 -30.47 8.73 -6.35
C THR A 422 -29.66 8.76 -7.64
N ALA A 423 -28.72 9.69 -7.78
CA ALA A 423 -27.87 9.81 -8.97
C ALA A 423 -27.01 8.55 -9.21
N THR A 424 -26.59 7.86 -8.15
CA THR A 424 -25.86 6.59 -8.25
C THR A 424 -26.78 5.44 -8.66
N SER A 425 -28.02 5.40 -8.16
CA SER A 425 -29.06 4.45 -8.59
C SER A 425 -29.35 4.55 -10.08
N ASP A 426 -29.58 5.79 -10.56
CA ASP A 426 -29.85 6.08 -11.97
C ASP A 426 -28.65 5.74 -12.85
N TRP A 427 -27.43 6.09 -12.40
CA TRP A 427 -26.20 5.76 -13.12
C TRP A 427 -25.96 4.25 -13.20
N ILE A 428 -26.04 3.49 -12.10
CA ILE A 428 -25.88 2.02 -12.12
C ILE A 428 -26.88 1.40 -13.11
N SER A 429 -28.16 1.80 -13.03
CA SER A 429 -29.24 1.27 -13.86
C SER A 429 -29.08 1.55 -15.35
N ALA A 430 -28.41 2.66 -15.72
CA ALA A 430 -28.13 3.03 -17.10
C ALA A 430 -26.78 2.51 -17.62
N ALA A 431 -25.78 2.37 -16.74
CA ALA A 431 -24.40 2.08 -17.10
C ALA A 431 -24.05 0.58 -17.05
N LEU A 432 -24.78 -0.18 -16.24
CA LEU A 432 -24.73 -1.64 -16.11
C LEU A 432 -26.13 -2.21 -16.42
N PRO A 433 -26.51 -2.35 -17.72
CA PRO A 433 -27.76 -3.00 -18.07
C PRO A 433 -27.74 -4.44 -17.55
N ALA A 434 -28.81 -4.84 -16.86
CA ALA A 434 -28.95 -6.21 -16.39
C ALA A 434 -28.94 -7.18 -17.58
N GLU A 435 -28.19 -8.28 -17.44
CA GLU A 435 -28.21 -9.38 -18.41
C GLU A 435 -29.64 -9.95 -18.51
N GLN A 436 -30.14 -10.10 -19.74
CA GLN A 436 -31.52 -10.54 -20.06
C GLN A 436 -31.57 -12.02 -20.46
#